data_AF-A0A1X1CSH6-F1
#
_entry.id   AF-A0A1X1CSH6-F1
#
_cell.length_a   1.000
_cell.length_b   1.000
_cell.length_c   1.000
_cell.angle_alpha   90.00
_cell.angle_beta   90.00
_cell.angle_gamma   90.00
#
_symmetry.space_group_name_H-M   'P 1'
#
loop_
_entity.id
_entity.type
_entity.pdbx_description
1 polymer ?
#
loop_
_entity_poly.entity_id
_entity_poly.type
_entity_poly.pdbx_seq_one_letter_code
_entity_poly.pdbx_strand_id
1 'polypeptide(L)'
;MATQRLFFALELPDALRHALVQWRADHFAAEAGKPVAAANLHLTLAFLGDVSSPTSDKLQQLAARIQQPGFALDLDDAGHWPRPGVVWLGCQRAPRGLLQLAS
;
A
#
# COMPACT_ATOMS: atom_id res chain seq x y z
N MET A 1 24.81 -14.31 2.14
CA MET A 1 23.53 -14.79 1.53
C MET A 1 22.85 -13.58 0.94
N ALA A 2 22.31 -13.64 -0.28
CA ALA A 2 21.60 -12.52 -0.86
C ALA A 2 20.32 -12.20 -0.06
N THR A 3 20.05 -10.92 0.15
CA THR A 3 18.83 -10.41 0.79
C THR A 3 18.01 -9.61 -0.21
N GLN A 4 16.71 -9.53 0.02
CA GLN A 4 15.77 -8.72 -0.75
C GLN A 4 15.01 -7.79 0.19
N ARG A 5 14.74 -6.57 -0.25
CA ARG A 5 13.92 -5.62 0.50
C ARG A 5 12.44 -5.95 0.28
N LEU A 6 11.76 -6.48 1.29
CA LEU A 6 10.41 -7.02 1.18
C LEU A 6 9.37 -6.24 1.99
N PHE A 7 8.12 -6.33 1.56
CA PHE A 7 6.94 -5.84 2.26
C PHE A 7 5.69 -6.62 1.80
N PHE A 8 4.65 -6.63 2.63
CA PHE A 8 3.30 -7.08 2.23
C PHE A 8 2.44 -5.86 1.89
N ALA A 9 1.60 -5.99 0.87
CA ALA A 9 0.71 -4.91 0.45
C ALA A 9 -0.60 -5.43 -0.15
N LEU A 10 -1.61 -4.56 -0.14
CA LEU A 10 -2.81 -4.70 -0.97
C LEU A 10 -2.59 -3.96 -2.29
N GLU A 11 -2.85 -4.67 -3.38
CA GLU A 11 -2.92 -4.08 -4.71
C GLU A 11 -4.25 -3.36 -4.91
N LEU A 12 -4.25 -2.34 -5.77
CA LEU A 12 -5.47 -1.63 -6.16
C LEU A 12 -6.03 -2.24 -7.44
N PRO A 13 -7.37 -2.40 -7.57
CA PRO A 13 -7.98 -2.75 -8.85
C PRO A 13 -7.63 -1.74 -9.94
N ASP A 14 -7.48 -2.19 -11.19
CA ASP A 14 -7.00 -1.33 -12.28
C ASP A 14 -7.92 -0.13 -12.56
N ALA A 15 -9.23 -0.31 -12.44
CA ALA A 15 -10.18 0.78 -12.57
C ALA A 15 -9.93 1.89 -11.53
N LEU A 16 -9.66 1.51 -10.28
CA LEU A 16 -9.33 2.47 -9.22
C LEU A 16 -7.97 3.13 -9.48
N ARG A 17 -6.97 2.34 -9.89
CA ARG A 17 -5.63 2.85 -10.22
C ARG A 17 -5.68 3.92 -11.31
N HIS A 18 -6.47 3.71 -12.38
CA HIS A 18 -6.68 4.71 -13.43
C HIS A 18 -7.40 5.96 -12.91
N ALA A 19 -8.46 5.77 -12.13
CA ALA A 19 -9.19 6.89 -11.53
C ALA A 19 -8.28 7.76 -10.64
N LEU A 20 -7.41 7.14 -9.84
CA LEU A 20 -6.46 7.86 -8.98
C LEU A 20 -5.38 8.60 -9.78
N VAL A 21 -4.90 8.02 -10.88
CA VAL A 21 -3.94 8.70 -11.77
C VAL A 21 -4.57 9.94 -12.40
N GLN A 22 -5.80 9.83 -12.88
CA GLN A 22 -6.55 10.96 -13.45
C GLN A 22 -6.83 12.02 -12.39
N TRP A 23 -7.41 11.62 -11.25
CA TRP A 23 -7.68 12.52 -10.13
C TRP A 23 -6.42 13.30 -9.71
N ARG A 24 -5.27 12.61 -9.61
CA ARG A 24 -3.99 13.25 -9.30
C ARG A 24 -3.58 14.29 -10.35
N ALA A 25 -3.73 13.98 -11.64
CA ALA A 25 -3.40 14.89 -12.73
C ALA A 25 -4.29 16.15 -12.72
N ASP A 26 -5.56 16.00 -12.32
CA ASP A 26 -6.53 17.10 -12.28
C ASP A 26 -6.32 18.03 -11.06
N HIS A 27 -5.75 17.52 -9.96
CA HIS A 27 -5.68 18.25 -8.68
C HIS A 27 -4.28 18.73 -8.31
N PHE A 28 -3.22 18.19 -8.91
CA PHE A 28 -1.84 18.54 -8.59
C PHE A 28 -1.10 19.04 -9.84
N ALA A 29 -0.51 20.23 -9.72
CA ALA A 29 0.42 20.74 -10.73
C ALA A 29 1.64 19.82 -10.86
N ALA A 30 2.30 19.83 -12.01
CA ALA A 30 3.45 18.97 -12.28
C ALA A 30 4.63 19.20 -11.31
N GLU A 31 4.71 20.41 -10.73
CA GLU A 31 5.73 20.84 -9.80
C GLU A 31 5.42 20.47 -8.34
N ALA A 32 4.22 19.97 -8.04
CA ALA A 32 3.78 19.64 -6.68
C ALA A 32 4.56 18.47 -6.05
N GLY A 33 5.22 17.65 -6.87
CA GLY A 33 6.05 16.54 -6.41
C GLY A 33 6.30 15.50 -7.49
N LYS A 34 6.95 14.39 -7.11
CA LYS A 34 7.19 13.27 -8.02
C LYS A 34 6.04 12.26 -7.93
N PRO A 35 5.21 12.08 -8.97
CA PRO A 35 4.12 11.12 -8.92
C PRO A 35 4.66 9.69 -8.82
N VAL A 36 4.07 8.89 -7.91
CA VAL A 36 4.29 7.44 -7.89
C VAL A 36 3.73 6.84 -9.18
N ALA A 37 4.52 5.97 -9.83
CA ALA A 37 4.09 5.25 -11.02
C ALA A 37 2.79 4.47 -10.73
N ALA A 38 1.86 4.42 -11.68
CA ALA A 38 0.56 3.78 -11.48
C ALA A 38 0.69 2.33 -11.00
N ALA A 39 1.59 1.56 -11.61
CA ALA A 39 1.90 0.17 -11.23
C ALA A 39 2.41 0.03 -9.80
N ASN A 40 2.96 1.10 -9.21
CA ASN A 40 3.50 1.10 -7.85
C ASN A 40 2.50 1.66 -6.83
N LEU A 41 1.26 1.98 -7.19
CA LEU A 41 0.23 2.37 -6.22
C LEU A 41 -0.26 1.13 -5.46
N HIS A 42 -0.10 1.14 -4.14
CA HIS A 42 -0.47 0.05 -3.24
C HIS A 42 -0.68 0.58 -1.82
N LEU A 43 -1.31 -0.23 -0.96
CA LEU A 43 -1.39 -0.01 0.47
C LEU A 43 -0.47 -1.00 1.20
N THR A 44 0.62 -0.51 1.78
CA THR A 44 1.56 -1.34 2.54
C THR A 44 0.95 -1.80 3.85
N LEU A 45 0.98 -3.11 4.10
CA LEU A 45 0.53 -3.74 5.35
C LEU A 45 1.68 -3.86 6.36
N ALA A 46 2.82 -4.39 5.92
CA ALA A 46 4.01 -4.56 6.77
C ALA A 46 5.29 -4.45 5.94
N PHE A 47 6.21 -3.59 6.37
CA PHE A 47 7.53 -3.44 5.76
C PHE A 47 8.56 -4.30 6.51
N LEU A 48 9.20 -5.24 5.81
CA LEU A 48 10.05 -6.28 6.42
C LEU A 48 11.55 -5.95 6.38
N GLY A 49 11.95 -4.94 5.60
CA GLY A 49 13.35 -4.62 5.37
C GLY A 49 14.06 -5.67 4.54
N ASP A 50 15.36 -5.86 4.78
CA ASP A 50 16.19 -6.82 4.07
C ASP A 50 16.02 -8.23 4.62
N VAL A 51 15.47 -9.13 3.81
CA VAL A 51 15.08 -10.48 4.19
C VAL A 51 15.86 -11.49 3.33
N SER A 52 16.40 -12.53 3.95
CA SER A 52 17.05 -13.64 3.23
C SER A 52 16.00 -14.55 2.56
N SER A 53 16.37 -15.22 1.47
CA SER A 53 15.45 -16.15 0.78
C SER A 53 14.80 -17.19 1.71
N PRO A 54 15.53 -17.89 2.62
CA PRO A 54 14.90 -18.84 3.54
C PRO A 54 13.91 -18.20 4.51
N THR A 55 14.11 -16.93 4.89
CA THR A 55 13.17 -16.19 5.74
C THR A 55 11.96 -15.74 4.92
N SER A 56 12.16 -15.30 3.67
CA SER A 56 11.07 -14.96 2.74
C SER A 56 10.12 -16.13 2.56
N ASP A 57 10.64 -17.34 2.30
CA ASP A 57 9.81 -18.53 2.10
C ASP A 57 8.97 -18.86 3.34
N LYS A 58 9.56 -18.73 4.54
CA LYS A 58 8.84 -18.92 5.80
C LYS A 58 7.74 -17.89 5.99
N LEU A 59 8.01 -16.62 5.69
CA LEU A 59 7.03 -15.54 5.80
C LEU A 59 5.87 -15.73 4.82
N GLN A 60 6.15 -16.17 3.59
CA GLN A 60 5.11 -16.51 2.61
C GLN A 60 4.23 -17.67 3.11
N GLN A 61 4.82 -18.72 3.68
CA GLN A 61 4.06 -19.84 4.26
C GLN A 61 3.19 -19.44 5.44
N LEU A 62 3.67 -18.52 6.29
CA LEU A 62 2.88 -17.98 7.40
C LEU A 62 1.72 -17.13 6.89
N ALA A 63 1.98 -16.25 5.91
CA ALA A 63 0.95 -15.43 5.29
C ALA A 63 -0.15 -16.26 4.63
N ALA A 64 0.20 -17.39 3.98
CA ALA A 64 -0.77 -18.29 3.36
C ALA A 64 -1.75 -18.96 4.35
N ARG A 65 -1.42 -18.96 5.65
CA ARG A 65 -2.29 -19.52 6.71
C ARG A 65 -3.30 -18.50 7.25
N ILE A 66 -3.18 -17.23 6.87
CA ILE A 66 -4.14 -16.20 7.29
C ILE A 66 -5.48 -16.52 6.65
N GLN A 67 -6.50 -16.72 7.48
CA GLN A 67 -7.88 -16.93 7.07
C GLN A 67 -8.73 -15.84 7.71
N GLN A 68 -9.25 -14.94 6.89
CA GLN A 68 -10.15 -13.88 7.33
C GLN A 68 -11.17 -13.56 6.25
N PRO A 69 -12.37 -13.06 6.62
CA PRO A 69 -13.30 -12.51 5.64
C PRO A 69 -12.68 -11.34 4.87
N GLY A 70 -13.08 -11.20 3.60
CA GLY A 70 -12.80 -9.98 2.86
C GLY A 70 -13.48 -8.77 3.52
N PHE A 71 -12.98 -7.58 3.21
CA PHE A 71 -13.51 -6.31 3.70
C PHE A 71 -13.55 -5.28 2.57
N ALA A 72 -14.45 -4.31 2.68
CA ALA A 72 -14.48 -3.14 1.80
C ALA A 72 -13.50 -2.09 2.32
N LEU A 73 -12.83 -1.41 1.39
CA LEU A 73 -11.90 -0.33 1.67
C LEU A 73 -12.33 0.90 0.87
N ASP A 74 -12.78 1.93 1.58
CA ASP A 74 -13.16 3.20 0.98
C ASP A 74 -12.02 4.21 1.15
N LEU A 75 -11.41 4.63 0.05
CA LEU A 75 -10.38 5.67 0.06
C LEU A 75 -11.05 7.05 0.10
N ASP A 76 -11.54 7.44 1.28
CA ASP A 76 -12.31 8.65 1.55
C ASP A 76 -11.52 9.78 2.23
N ASP A 77 -10.20 9.59 2.38
CA ASP A 77 -9.32 10.58 2.98
C ASP A 77 -8.07 10.83 2.14
N ALA A 78 -7.59 12.07 2.20
CA ALA A 78 -6.36 12.50 1.54
C ALA A 78 -5.63 13.48 2.44
N GLY A 79 -4.31 13.34 2.52
CA GLY A 79 -3.52 14.22 3.37
C GLY A 79 -2.08 14.35 2.90
N HIS A 80 -1.34 15.17 3.65
CA HIS A 80 0.06 15.44 3.40
C HIS A 80 0.84 15.26 4.69
N TRP A 81 1.93 14.51 4.63
CA TRP A 81 2.92 14.44 5.69
C TRP A 81 4.13 15.32 5.30
N PRO A 82 4.31 16.49 5.93
CA PRO A 82 5.34 17.45 5.51
C PRO A 82 6.76 16.93 5.69
N ARG A 83 7.01 16.18 6.77
CA ARG A 83 8.36 15.68 7.09
C ARG A 83 8.87 14.66 6.06
N PRO A 84 8.12 13.63 5.67
CA PRO A 84 8.52 12.76 4.56
C PRO A 84 8.24 13.37 3.18
N GLY A 85 7.47 14.46 3.08
CA GLY A 85 7.13 15.12 1.82
C GLY A 85 6.20 14.28 0.93
N VAL A 86 5.21 13.63 1.54
CA VAL A 86 4.34 12.67 0.85
C VAL A 86 2.87 13.10 0.94
N VAL A 87 2.21 13.16 -0.21
CA VAL A 87 0.74 13.18 -0.31
C VAL A 87 0.25 11.73 -0.35
N TRP A 88 -0.75 11.43 0.45
CA TRP A 88 -1.30 10.09 0.60
C TRP A 88 -2.82 10.08 0.43
N LEU A 89 -3.34 8.89 0.11
CA LEU A 89 -4.75 8.56 0.13
C LEU A 89 -4.97 7.44 1.14
N GLY A 90 -6.06 7.50 1.88
CA GLY A 90 -6.36 6.58 2.96
C GLY A 90 -7.83 6.55 3.30
N CYS A 91 -8.12 5.95 4.45
CA CYS A 91 -9.47 5.87 4.98
C CYS A 91 -9.55 6.69 6.26
N GLN A 92 -10.58 7.51 6.41
CA GLN A 92 -10.87 8.17 7.69
C GLN A 92 -11.11 7.14 8.80
N ARG A 93 -11.74 6.02 8.45
CA ARG A 93 -12.02 4.91 9.35
C ARG A 93 -11.59 3.59 8.73
N ALA A 94 -10.41 3.11 9.09
CA ALA A 94 -9.91 1.83 8.63
C ALA A 94 -10.84 0.68 9.07
N PRO A 95 -11.25 -0.23 8.15
CA PRO A 95 -12.05 -1.38 8.51
C PRO A 95 -11.25 -2.31 9.42
N ARG A 96 -11.92 -2.98 10.37
CA ARG A 96 -11.27 -3.88 11.33
C ARG A 96 -10.46 -4.99 10.65
N GLY A 97 -10.95 -5.52 9.53
CA GLY A 97 -10.23 -6.53 8.76
C GLY A 97 -8.89 -6.05 8.20
N LEU A 98 -8.78 -4.77 7.81
CA LEU A 98 -7.50 -4.19 7.40
C LEU A 98 -6.53 -4.10 8.58
N LEU A 99 -7.01 -3.61 9.72
CA LEU A 99 -6.19 -3.45 10.93
C LEU A 99 -5.69 -4.79 11.46
N GLN A 100 -6.50 -5.85 11.39
CA GLN A 100 -6.12 -7.21 11.76
C GLN A 100 -5.12 -7.83 10.76
N LEU A 101 -5.24 -7.50 9.48
CA LEU A 101 -4.31 -7.99 8.47
C LEU A 101 -2.92 -7.33 8.58
N ALA A 102 -2.86 -6.10 9.07
CA ALA A 102 -1.64 -5.30 9.21
C ALA A 102 -0.98 -5.38 10.61
N SER A 103 -1.48 -6.25 11.50
CA SER A 103 -1.00 -6.38 12.89
C SER A 103 0.13 -7.38 13.07
#